data_AF-A0A968MW61-F1
#
_entry.id   AF-A0A968MW61-F1
#
_cell.length_a   1.000
_cell.length_b   1.000
_cell.length_c   1.000
_cell.angle_alpha   90.00
_cell.angle_beta   90.00
_cell.angle_gamma   90.00
#
_symmetry.space_group_name_H-M   'P 1'
#
loop_
_entity.id
_entity.type
_entity.pdbx_description
1 polymer ?
#
loop_
_entity_poly.entity_id
_entity_poly.type
_entity_poly.pdbx_seq_one_letter_code
_entity_poly.pdbx_strand_id
1 'polypeptide(L)'
;LLNNTAEAISDGTRQQAAAAEEVSSSMEEMYANIQQSADNARQTEKISQDSVIEINKSKDSFQMATQSLRNIADKVTVINDIAFQTNLLALNAAVEAARAGDHGRGFAVVAQEVRKLADKSKIAATEINDVSNATMIMSKTARRELETLIPEVERTANLVKEISFSNLEQVSGVEQINNAMQQLNSVVQGNAERSDLMATQSQKLSEQARKMRQLIKTFNV
;
A
#
# COMPACT_ATOMS: atom_id res chain seq x y z
N LEU A 1 -59.42 17.39 18.18
CA LEU A 1 -58.39 18.25 17.57
C LEU A 1 -57.15 18.27 18.44
N LEU A 2 -57.11 18.98 19.58
CA LEU A 2 -55.90 19.07 20.42
C LEU A 2 -55.34 17.72 20.92
N ASN A 3 -56.19 16.75 21.24
CA ASN A 3 -55.75 15.39 21.61
C ASN A 3 -55.05 14.68 20.44
N ASN A 4 -55.64 14.73 19.24
CA ASN A 4 -55.06 14.13 18.04
C ASN A 4 -53.74 14.79 17.65
N THR A 5 -53.58 16.11 17.87
CA THR A 5 -52.30 16.78 17.66
C THR A 5 -51.25 16.34 18.67
N ALA A 6 -51.63 16.09 19.93
CA ALA A 6 -50.71 15.56 20.93
C ALA A 6 -50.25 14.13 20.54
N GLU A 7 -51.19 13.25 20.19
CA GLU A 7 -50.87 11.90 19.69
C GLU A 7 -49.92 11.94 18.49
N ALA A 8 -50.18 12.80 17.50
CA ALA A 8 -49.30 12.95 16.33
C ALA A 8 -47.89 13.44 16.70
N ILE A 9 -47.76 14.38 17.65
CA ILE A 9 -46.44 14.82 18.16
C ILE A 9 -45.76 13.67 18.90
N SER A 10 -46.48 12.91 19.72
CA SER A 10 -45.92 11.76 20.47
C SER A 10 -45.37 10.70 19.52
N ASP A 11 -46.13 10.34 18.48
CA ASP A 11 -45.70 9.36 17.48
C ASP A 11 -44.53 9.87 16.65
N GLY A 12 -44.56 11.14 16.22
CA GLY A 12 -43.42 11.77 15.53
C GLY A 12 -42.16 11.82 16.40
N THR A 13 -42.32 12.08 17.70
CA THR A 13 -41.22 12.08 18.66
C THR A 13 -40.62 10.69 18.85
N ARG A 14 -41.45 9.64 18.91
CA ARG A 14 -40.98 8.23 18.95
C ARG A 14 -40.17 7.87 17.70
N GLN A 15 -40.62 8.28 16.52
CA GLN A 15 -39.88 8.06 15.28
C GLN A 15 -38.55 8.83 15.26
N GLN A 16 -38.55 10.09 15.72
CA GLN A 16 -37.32 10.88 15.82
C GLN A 16 -36.32 10.29 16.82
N ALA A 17 -36.79 9.78 17.95
CA ALA A 17 -35.95 9.11 18.94
C ALA A 17 -35.26 7.86 18.34
N ALA A 18 -36.03 7.01 17.66
CA ALA A 18 -35.50 5.81 17.01
C ALA A 18 -34.45 6.16 15.93
N ALA A 19 -34.75 7.16 15.08
CA ALA A 19 -33.80 7.63 14.08
C ALA A 19 -32.53 8.21 14.71
N ALA A 20 -32.66 8.89 15.86
CA ALA A 20 -31.52 9.45 16.57
C ALA A 20 -30.61 8.36 17.16
N GLU A 21 -31.18 7.29 17.71
CA GLU A 21 -30.41 6.14 18.20
C GLU A 21 -29.67 5.43 17.04
N GLU A 22 -30.33 5.23 15.89
CA GLU A 22 -29.73 4.61 14.72
C GLU A 22 -28.54 5.43 14.17
N VAL A 23 -28.69 6.75 14.10
CA VAL A 23 -27.60 7.65 13.69
C VAL A 23 -26.48 7.63 14.72
N SER A 24 -26.77 7.62 16.02
CA SER A 24 -25.75 7.53 17.07
C SER A 24 -24.94 6.23 16.95
N SER A 25 -25.61 5.10 16.74
CA SER A 25 -24.97 3.80 16.53
C SER A 25 -24.08 3.81 15.28
N SER A 26 -24.57 4.40 14.18
CA SER A 26 -23.79 4.55 12.95
C SER A 26 -22.56 5.44 13.15
N MET A 27 -22.64 6.46 14.02
CA MET A 27 -21.52 7.33 14.34
C MET A 27 -20.46 6.65 15.21
N GLU A 28 -20.85 5.76 16.12
CA GLU A 28 -19.91 4.92 16.87
C GLU A 28 -19.13 3.97 15.94
N GLU A 29 -19.83 3.32 15.00
CA GLU A 29 -19.19 2.48 13.98
C GLU A 29 -18.27 3.31 13.08
N MET A 30 -18.70 4.50 12.67
CA MET A 30 -17.89 5.43 11.88
C MET A 30 -16.61 5.82 12.64
N TYR A 31 -16.71 6.12 13.93
CA TYR A 31 -15.54 6.42 14.77
C TYR A 31 -14.54 5.25 14.79
N ALA A 32 -15.03 4.02 14.99
CA ALA A 32 -14.19 2.82 14.98
C ALA A 32 -13.49 2.64 13.62
N ASN A 33 -14.21 2.85 12.52
CA ASN A 33 -13.67 2.76 11.17
C ASN A 33 -12.60 3.84 10.89
N ILE A 34 -12.80 5.07 11.35
CA ILE A 34 -11.81 6.14 11.23
C ILE A 34 -10.54 5.79 12.03
N GLN A 35 -10.70 5.26 13.24
CA GLN A 35 -9.57 4.85 14.09
C GLN A 35 -8.75 3.72 13.43
N GLN A 36 -9.43 2.73 12.85
CA GLN A 36 -8.78 1.65 12.10
C GLN A 36 -8.10 2.18 10.83
N SER A 37 -8.74 3.11 10.10
CA SER A 37 -8.14 3.77 8.94
C SER A 37 -6.86 4.53 9.32
N ALA A 38 -6.85 5.21 10.46
CA ALA A 38 -5.68 5.93 10.96
C ALA A 38 -4.52 4.99 11.32
N ASP A 39 -4.81 3.83 11.92
CA ASP A 39 -3.80 2.82 12.21
C ASP A 39 -3.23 2.19 10.92
N ASN A 40 -4.10 1.82 9.98
CA ASN A 40 -3.71 1.32 8.66
C ASN A 40 -2.83 2.34 7.91
N ALA A 41 -3.15 3.63 8.00
CA ALA A 41 -2.35 4.68 7.40
C ALA A 41 -0.94 4.74 8.04
N ARG A 42 -0.84 4.75 9.37
CA ARG A 42 0.47 4.71 10.06
C ARG A 42 1.31 3.49 9.70
N GLN A 43 0.69 2.32 9.64
CA GLN A 43 1.37 1.09 9.22
C GLN A 43 1.87 1.19 7.77
N THR A 44 1.04 1.72 6.87
CA THR A 44 1.40 1.88 5.46
C THR A 44 2.51 2.91 5.26
N GLU A 45 2.52 4.00 6.03
CA GLU A 45 3.60 4.99 6.04
C GLU A 45 4.93 4.33 6.43
N LYS A 46 4.93 3.53 7.50
CA LYS A 46 6.11 2.79 7.94
C LYS A 46 6.59 1.79 6.88
N ILE A 47 5.68 1.00 6.30
CA ILE A 47 6.02 0.05 5.23
C ILE A 47 6.65 0.78 4.04
N SER A 48 6.13 1.97 3.69
CA SER A 48 6.67 2.77 2.59
C SER A 48 8.09 3.25 2.90
N GLN A 49 8.35 3.73 4.12
CA GLN A 49 9.69 4.13 4.56
C GLN A 49 10.68 2.95 4.56
N ASP A 50 10.28 1.81 5.12
CA ASP A 50 11.09 0.58 5.13
C ASP A 50 11.39 0.09 3.70
N SER A 51 10.41 0.23 2.79
CA SER A 51 10.57 -0.11 1.37
C SER A 51 11.64 0.74 0.70
N VAL A 52 11.72 2.04 1.00
CA VAL A 52 12.79 2.92 0.47
C VAL A 52 14.17 2.47 0.96
N ILE A 53 14.29 2.02 2.21
CA ILE A 53 15.54 1.50 2.77
C ILE A 53 15.97 0.23 2.03
N GLU A 54 15.07 -0.74 1.86
CA GLU A 54 15.37 -2.00 1.16
C GLU A 54 15.65 -1.80 -0.35
N ILE A 55 14.98 -0.84 -1.00
CA ILE A 55 15.29 -0.46 -2.38
C ILE A 55 16.72 0.08 -2.49
N ASN A 56 17.14 0.96 -1.57
CA ASN A 56 18.50 1.50 -1.56
C ASN A 56 19.56 0.40 -1.34
N LYS A 57 19.30 -0.53 -0.42
CA LYS A 57 20.18 -1.69 -0.19
C LYS A 57 20.28 -2.61 -1.42
N SER A 58 19.16 -2.79 -2.13
CA SER A 58 19.14 -3.53 -3.40
C SER A 58 19.95 -2.81 -4.49
N LYS A 59 19.85 -1.48 -4.56
CA LYS A 59 20.64 -0.64 -5.47
C LYS A 59 22.15 -0.83 -5.25
N ASP A 60 22.58 -0.83 -3.99
CA ASP A 60 23.99 -1.04 -3.61
C ASP A 60 24.45 -2.46 -3.98
N SER A 61 23.59 -3.46 -3.77
CA SER A 61 23.87 -4.85 -4.16
C SER A 61 24.07 -5.00 -5.68
N PHE A 62 23.22 -4.36 -6.50
CA PHE A 62 23.39 -4.33 -7.96
C PHE A 62 24.65 -3.57 -8.39
N GLN A 63 25.04 -2.53 -7.67
CA GLN A 63 26.30 -1.83 -7.91
C GLN A 63 27.52 -2.72 -7.62
N MET A 64 27.51 -3.45 -6.50
CA MET A 64 28.55 -4.42 -6.18
C MET A 64 28.61 -5.55 -7.22
N ALA A 65 27.46 -6.09 -7.63
CA ALA A 65 27.38 -7.11 -8.68
C ALA A 65 27.98 -6.61 -10.01
N THR A 66 27.65 -5.37 -10.41
CA THR A 66 28.21 -4.73 -11.61
C THR A 66 29.75 -4.63 -11.52
N GLN A 67 30.29 -4.29 -10.35
CA GLN A 67 31.74 -4.20 -10.17
C GLN A 67 32.41 -5.58 -10.22
N SER A 68 31.81 -6.60 -9.60
CA SER A 68 32.29 -7.98 -9.66
C SER A 68 32.30 -8.52 -11.09
N LEU A 69 31.25 -8.24 -11.87
CA LEU A 69 31.16 -8.66 -13.28
C LEU A 69 32.23 -7.99 -14.15
N ARG A 70 32.56 -6.72 -13.91
CA ARG A 70 33.70 -6.08 -14.58
C ARG A 70 35.01 -6.77 -14.26
N ASN A 71 35.25 -7.06 -12.98
CA ASN A 71 36.46 -7.77 -12.56
C ASN A 71 36.54 -9.15 -13.23
N ILE A 72 35.41 -9.87 -13.36
CA ILE A 72 35.35 -11.14 -14.09
C ILE A 72 35.73 -10.93 -15.55
N ALA A 73 35.12 -9.96 -16.23
CA ALA A 73 35.41 -9.69 -17.65
C ALA A 73 36.89 -9.34 -17.90
N ASP A 74 37.50 -8.57 -17.00
CA ASP A 74 38.93 -8.24 -17.06
C ASP A 74 39.81 -9.50 -16.92
N LYS A 75 39.48 -10.40 -15.96
CA LYS A 75 40.22 -11.65 -15.78
C LYS A 75 40.03 -12.62 -16.94
N VAL A 76 38.83 -12.68 -17.51
CA VAL A 76 38.51 -13.52 -18.67
C VAL A 76 39.24 -13.04 -19.92
N THR A 77 39.42 -11.72 -20.06
CA THR A 77 40.26 -11.14 -21.13
C THR A 77 41.71 -11.63 -21.03
N VAL A 78 42.29 -11.65 -19.82
CA VAL A 78 43.63 -12.22 -19.60
C VAL A 78 43.68 -13.72 -19.95
N ILE A 79 42.64 -14.49 -19.62
CA ILE A 79 42.57 -15.92 -20.00
C ILE A 79 42.53 -16.09 -21.52
N ASN A 80 41.79 -15.24 -22.22
CA ASN A 80 41.76 -15.24 -23.69
C ASN A 80 43.13 -14.95 -24.29
N ASP A 81 43.87 -13.98 -23.73
CA ASP A 81 45.24 -13.67 -24.15
C ASP A 81 46.20 -14.85 -23.92
N ILE A 82 46.09 -15.53 -22.77
CA ILE A 82 46.87 -16.73 -22.46
C ILE A 82 46.54 -17.86 -23.46
N ALA A 83 45.26 -18.07 -23.77
CA ALA A 83 44.83 -19.06 -24.75
C ALA A 83 45.41 -18.74 -26.14
N PHE A 84 45.39 -17.47 -26.55
CA PHE A 84 45.99 -17.04 -27.81
C PHE A 84 47.51 -17.27 -27.86
N GLN A 85 48.24 -16.90 -26.80
CA GLN A 85 49.68 -17.17 -26.69
C GLN A 85 49.99 -18.67 -26.70
N THR A 86 49.19 -19.47 -26.00
CA THR A 86 49.34 -20.95 -25.97
C THR A 86 49.13 -21.55 -27.36
N ASN A 87 48.14 -21.06 -28.10
CA ASN A 87 47.89 -21.48 -29.48
C ASN A 87 49.07 -21.13 -30.41
N LEU A 88 49.68 -19.94 -30.26
CA LEU A 88 50.89 -19.57 -31.00
C LEU A 88 52.10 -20.43 -30.64
N LEU A 89 52.30 -20.72 -29.35
CA LEU A 89 53.38 -21.61 -28.89
C LEU A 89 53.20 -23.03 -29.44
N ALA A 90 51.98 -23.55 -29.43
CA ALA A 90 51.65 -24.86 -29.98
C ALA A 90 51.86 -24.91 -31.50
N LEU A 91 51.53 -23.83 -32.22
CA LEU A 91 51.79 -23.72 -33.65
C LEU A 91 53.31 -23.75 -33.93
N ASN A 92 54.11 -22.99 -33.18
CA ASN A 92 55.56 -22.99 -33.32
C ASN A 92 56.15 -24.38 -33.03
N ALA A 93 55.66 -25.06 -31.98
CA ALA A 93 56.08 -26.41 -31.64
C ALA A 93 55.73 -27.43 -32.74
N ALA A 94 54.56 -27.31 -33.37
CA ALA A 94 54.17 -28.16 -34.49
C ALA A 94 55.07 -27.94 -35.72
N VAL A 95 55.46 -26.69 -36.01
CA VAL A 95 56.40 -26.36 -37.08
C VAL A 95 57.79 -26.96 -36.83
N GLU A 96 58.32 -26.82 -35.60
CA GLU A 96 59.64 -27.38 -35.26
C GLU A 96 59.61 -28.91 -35.23
N ALA A 97 58.51 -29.52 -34.78
CA ALA A 97 58.32 -30.97 -34.84
C ALA A 97 58.30 -31.50 -36.29
N ALA A 98 57.67 -30.77 -37.21
CA ALA A 98 57.71 -31.10 -38.64
C ALA A 98 59.14 -30.98 -39.21
N ARG A 99 59.91 -29.99 -38.76
CA ARG A 99 61.30 -29.77 -39.16
C ARG A 99 62.24 -30.88 -38.68
N ALA A 100 61.97 -31.47 -37.50
CA ALA A 100 62.72 -32.58 -36.93
C ALA A 100 62.43 -33.95 -37.59
N GLY A 101 61.49 -34.02 -38.55
CA GLY A 101 61.17 -35.24 -39.28
C GLY A 101 60.67 -36.38 -38.37
N ASP A 102 61.25 -37.57 -38.52
CA ASP A 102 60.81 -38.76 -37.76
C ASP A 102 61.00 -38.63 -36.25
N HIS A 103 62.00 -37.87 -35.79
CA HIS A 103 62.24 -37.63 -34.36
C HIS A 103 61.19 -36.71 -33.72
N GLY A 104 60.47 -35.91 -34.52
CA GLY A 104 59.46 -34.96 -34.07
C GLY A 104 58.03 -35.50 -33.98
N ARG A 105 57.77 -36.75 -34.45
CA ARG A 105 56.41 -37.30 -34.56
C ARG A 105 55.62 -37.28 -33.24
N GLY A 106 56.23 -37.64 -32.12
CA GLY A 106 55.58 -37.59 -30.80
C GLY A 106 55.28 -36.17 -30.34
N PHE A 107 56.20 -35.23 -30.59
CA PHE A 107 56.02 -33.81 -30.27
C PHE A 107 54.94 -33.14 -31.12
N ALA A 108 54.78 -33.54 -32.39
CA ALA A 108 53.75 -33.01 -33.27
C ALA A 108 52.33 -33.33 -32.74
N VAL A 109 52.11 -34.54 -32.21
CA VAL A 109 50.82 -34.94 -31.63
C VAL A 109 50.51 -34.12 -30.38
N VAL A 110 51.49 -33.94 -29.49
CA VAL A 110 51.32 -33.11 -28.29
C VAL A 110 51.01 -31.66 -28.67
N ALA A 111 51.74 -31.09 -29.63
CA ALA A 111 51.49 -29.73 -30.11
C ALA A 111 50.07 -29.55 -30.66
N GLN A 112 49.55 -30.53 -31.40
CA GLN A 112 48.17 -30.50 -31.89
C GLN A 112 47.14 -30.56 -30.76
N GLU A 113 47.35 -31.38 -29.73
CA GLU A 113 46.43 -31.47 -28.59
C GLU A 113 46.45 -30.20 -27.74
N VAL A 114 47.63 -29.61 -27.50
CA VAL A 114 47.77 -28.31 -26.83
C VAL A 114 47.04 -27.21 -27.61
N ARG A 115 47.17 -27.20 -28.93
CA ARG A 115 46.48 -26.25 -29.81
C ARG A 115 44.96 -26.36 -29.67
N LYS A 116 44.44 -27.59 -29.72
CA LYS A 116 43.00 -27.86 -29.57
C LYS A 116 42.49 -27.43 -28.19
N LEU A 117 43.28 -27.62 -27.14
CA LEU A 117 42.93 -27.17 -25.80
C LEU A 117 42.90 -25.64 -25.69
N ALA A 118 43.88 -24.96 -26.31
CA ALA A 118 43.93 -23.51 -26.37
C ALA A 118 42.71 -22.91 -27.11
N ASP A 119 42.32 -23.48 -28.25
CA ASP A 119 41.11 -23.07 -28.99
C ASP A 119 39.84 -23.25 -28.14
N LYS A 120 39.73 -24.37 -27.41
CA LYS A 120 38.61 -24.62 -26.49
C LYS A 120 38.57 -23.61 -25.34
N SER A 121 39.73 -23.28 -24.75
CA SER A 121 39.83 -22.24 -23.71
C SER A 121 39.41 -20.86 -24.22
N LYS A 122 39.78 -20.50 -25.45
CA LYS A 122 39.37 -19.24 -26.08
C LYS A 122 37.86 -19.14 -26.27
N ILE A 123 37.22 -20.21 -26.75
CA ILE A 123 35.76 -20.25 -26.91
C ILE A 123 35.07 -20.05 -25.56
N ALA A 124 35.48 -20.82 -24.54
CA ALA A 124 34.93 -20.70 -23.19
C ALA A 124 35.13 -19.30 -22.60
N ALA A 125 36.30 -18.68 -22.79
CA ALA A 125 36.55 -17.31 -22.34
C ALA A 125 35.62 -16.31 -23.04
N THR A 126 35.37 -16.49 -24.34
CA THR A 126 34.44 -15.62 -25.09
C THR A 126 33.01 -15.75 -24.55
N GLU A 127 32.53 -16.98 -24.34
CA GLU A 127 31.20 -17.25 -23.80
C GLU A 127 31.01 -16.65 -22.39
N ILE A 128 32.02 -16.76 -21.51
CA ILE A 128 31.97 -16.16 -20.17
C ILE A 128 31.91 -14.63 -20.26
N ASN A 129 32.67 -14.02 -21.16
CA ASN A 129 32.63 -12.57 -21.37
C ASN A 129 31.26 -12.09 -21.84
N ASP A 130 30.65 -12.81 -22.78
CA ASP A 130 29.32 -12.49 -23.31
C ASP A 130 28.25 -12.56 -22.20
N VAL A 131 28.25 -13.64 -21.41
CA VAL A 131 27.33 -13.77 -20.27
C VAL A 131 27.58 -12.70 -19.23
N SER A 132 28.85 -12.41 -18.89
CA SER A 132 29.20 -11.38 -17.91
C SER A 132 28.73 -9.99 -18.33
N ASN A 133 28.88 -9.66 -19.62
CA ASN A 133 28.41 -8.39 -20.19
C ASN A 133 26.88 -8.31 -20.18
N ALA A 134 26.18 -9.38 -20.56
CA ALA A 134 24.72 -9.44 -20.51
C ALA A 134 24.20 -9.24 -19.07
N THR A 135 24.77 -9.94 -18.09
CA THR A 135 24.39 -9.79 -16.68
C THR A 135 24.70 -8.39 -16.15
N MET A 136 25.78 -7.75 -16.61
CA MET A 136 26.12 -6.38 -16.25
C MET A 136 25.06 -5.39 -16.76
N ILE A 137 24.57 -5.57 -17.99
CA ILE A 137 23.49 -4.75 -18.56
C ILE A 137 22.22 -4.93 -17.74
N MET A 138 21.83 -6.18 -17.45
CA MET A 138 20.65 -6.48 -16.63
C MET A 138 20.73 -5.84 -15.24
N SER A 139 21.88 -5.93 -14.58
CA SER A 139 22.11 -5.33 -13.26
C SER A 139 21.98 -3.81 -13.29
N LYS A 140 22.47 -3.15 -14.35
CA LYS A 140 22.31 -1.70 -14.54
C LYS A 140 20.86 -1.31 -14.79
N THR A 141 20.11 -2.11 -15.56
CA THR A 141 18.69 -1.87 -15.81
C THR A 141 17.87 -2.01 -14.54
N ALA A 142 18.04 -3.11 -13.79
CA ALA A 142 17.36 -3.31 -12.51
C ALA A 142 17.64 -2.16 -11.52
N ARG A 143 18.89 -1.68 -11.47
CA ARG A 143 19.25 -0.52 -10.66
C ARG A 143 18.48 0.75 -11.06
N ARG A 144 18.34 1.01 -12.37
CA ARG A 144 17.59 2.17 -12.88
C ARG A 144 16.10 2.05 -12.57
N GLU A 145 15.52 0.86 -12.70
CA GLU A 145 14.11 0.62 -12.34
C GLU A 145 13.85 0.88 -10.85
N LEU A 146 14.78 0.45 -9.98
CA LEU A 146 14.74 0.76 -8.55
C LEU A 146 14.86 2.27 -8.28
N GLU A 147 15.71 3.00 -9.01
CA GLU A 147 15.81 4.46 -8.91
C GLU A 147 14.49 5.16 -9.27
N THR A 148 13.75 4.64 -10.26
CA THR A 148 12.42 5.18 -10.62
C THR A 148 11.32 4.81 -9.64
N LEU A 149 11.52 3.79 -8.80
CA LEU A 149 10.56 3.31 -7.82
C LEU A 149 10.55 4.16 -6.54
N ILE A 150 11.70 4.70 -6.13
CA ILE A 150 11.82 5.50 -4.89
C ILE A 150 10.81 6.67 -4.87
N PRO A 151 10.70 7.53 -5.90
CA PRO A 151 9.76 8.64 -5.90
C PRO A 151 8.29 8.19 -5.78
N GLU A 152 7.93 7.05 -6.36
CA GLU A 152 6.56 6.51 -6.28
C GLU A 152 6.23 5.99 -4.87
N VAL A 153 7.19 5.37 -4.19
CA VAL A 153 7.04 4.94 -2.79
C VAL A 153 6.96 6.15 -1.86
N GLU A 154 7.79 7.18 -2.09
CA GLU A 154 7.73 8.43 -1.33
C GLU A 154 6.39 9.17 -1.54
N ARG A 155 5.88 9.18 -2.79
CA ARG A 155 4.56 9.73 -3.09
C ARG A 155 3.46 8.96 -2.37
N THR A 156 3.56 7.63 -2.31
CA THR A 156 2.63 6.79 -1.56
C THR A 156 2.66 7.13 -0.08
N ALA A 157 3.83 7.29 0.53
CA ALA A 157 3.97 7.70 1.93
C ALA A 157 3.31 9.07 2.20
N ASN A 158 3.46 10.03 1.28
CA ASN A 158 2.83 11.36 1.39
C ASN A 158 1.30 11.28 1.32
N LEU A 159 0.74 10.52 0.38
CA LEU A 159 -0.72 10.33 0.30
C LEU A 159 -1.29 9.67 1.56
N VAL A 160 -0.57 8.70 2.11
CA VAL A 160 -0.96 8.03 3.36
C VAL A 160 -0.90 8.98 4.56
N LYS A 161 0.05 9.91 4.56
CA LYS A 161 0.12 10.98 5.56
C LYS A 161 -1.08 11.93 5.45
N GLU A 162 -1.50 12.29 4.24
CA GLU A 162 -2.72 13.08 4.01
C GLU A 162 -3.98 12.35 4.50
N ILE A 163 -4.07 11.02 4.32
CA ILE A 163 -5.15 10.20 4.89
C ILE A 163 -5.13 10.28 6.42
N SER A 164 -3.96 10.19 7.04
CA SER A 164 -3.84 10.32 8.51
C SER A 164 -4.32 11.67 9.02
N PHE A 165 -4.01 12.76 8.32
CA PHE A 165 -4.52 14.09 8.66
C PHE A 165 -6.04 14.19 8.46
N SER A 166 -6.55 13.67 7.34
CA SER A 166 -7.98 13.64 7.05
C SER A 166 -8.76 12.86 8.10
N ASN A 167 -8.22 11.75 8.58
CA ASN A 167 -8.83 10.94 9.65
C ASN A 167 -8.92 11.73 10.97
N LEU A 168 -7.94 12.57 11.32
CA LEU A 168 -8.01 13.43 12.50
C LEU A 168 -9.12 14.48 12.39
N GLU A 169 -9.32 15.06 11.19
CA GLU A 169 -10.44 15.97 10.95
C GLU A 169 -11.79 15.23 11.01
N GLN A 170 -11.86 14.01 10.46
CA GLN A 170 -13.07 13.18 10.52
C GLN A 170 -13.46 12.83 11.96
N VAL A 171 -12.49 12.53 12.84
CA VAL A 171 -12.76 12.32 14.27
C VAL A 171 -13.45 13.54 14.87
N SER A 172 -12.93 14.74 14.61
CA SER A 172 -13.57 15.98 15.10
C SER A 172 -14.97 16.18 14.51
N GLY A 173 -15.17 15.84 13.23
CA GLY A 173 -16.50 15.87 12.59
C GLY A 173 -17.49 14.91 13.25
N VAL A 174 -17.07 13.69 13.57
CA VAL A 174 -17.91 12.71 14.28
C VAL A 174 -18.25 13.16 15.69
N GLU A 175 -17.31 13.78 16.41
CA GLU A 175 -17.59 14.37 17.73
C GLU A 175 -18.62 15.51 17.65
N GLN A 176 -18.52 16.38 16.64
CA GLN A 176 -19.50 17.44 16.42
C GLN A 176 -20.90 16.89 16.13
N ILE A 177 -20.99 15.86 15.29
CA ILE A 177 -22.26 15.19 14.99
C ILE A 177 -22.83 14.55 16.26
N ASN A 178 -22.02 13.84 17.04
CA ASN A 178 -22.47 13.26 18.31
C ASN A 178 -23.04 14.30 19.27
N ASN A 179 -22.38 15.46 19.40
CA ASN A 179 -22.89 16.57 20.21
C ASN A 179 -24.24 17.09 19.67
N ALA A 180 -24.38 17.24 18.35
CA ALA A 180 -25.65 17.64 17.73
C ALA A 180 -26.77 16.60 17.96
N MET A 181 -26.44 15.30 17.94
CA MET A 181 -27.37 14.23 18.22
C MET A 181 -27.85 14.24 19.67
N GLN A 182 -26.96 14.52 20.63
CA GLN A 182 -27.34 14.68 22.03
C GLN A 182 -28.30 15.87 22.23
N GLN A 183 -28.06 16.99 21.54
CA GLN A 183 -28.98 18.14 21.55
C GLN A 183 -30.34 17.78 20.93
N LEU A 184 -30.34 17.06 19.81
CA LEU A 184 -31.57 16.59 19.17
C LEU A 184 -32.36 15.67 20.10
N ASN A 185 -31.69 14.76 20.81
CA ASN A 185 -32.32 13.88 21.79
C ASN A 185 -33.00 14.68 22.92
N SER A 186 -32.37 15.77 23.40
CA SER A 186 -32.97 16.67 24.38
C SER A 186 -34.23 17.37 23.85
N VAL A 187 -34.23 17.81 22.58
CA VAL A 187 -35.42 18.39 21.93
C VAL A 187 -36.53 17.36 21.76
N VAL A 188 -36.20 16.12 21.37
CA VAL A 188 -37.12 15.00 21.25
C VAL A 188 -37.77 14.71 22.60
N GLN A 189 -37.01 14.59 23.69
CA GLN A 189 -37.55 14.41 25.04
C GLN A 189 -38.48 15.57 25.45
N GLY A 190 -38.07 16.82 25.18
CA GLY A 190 -38.92 17.99 25.44
C GLY A 190 -40.22 18.00 24.63
N ASN A 191 -40.22 17.49 23.40
CA ASN A 191 -41.43 17.34 22.59
C ASN A 191 -42.37 16.27 23.15
N ALA A 192 -41.84 15.16 23.67
CA ALA A 192 -42.63 14.14 24.35
C ALA A 192 -43.34 14.73 25.58
N GLU A 193 -42.60 15.44 26.44
CA GLU A 193 -43.15 16.10 27.63
C GLU A 193 -44.25 17.11 27.27
N ARG A 194 -44.02 17.94 26.25
CA ARG A 194 -45.00 18.92 25.77
C ARG A 194 -46.24 18.26 25.20
N SER A 195 -46.10 17.13 24.50
CA SER A 195 -47.22 16.35 23.99
C SER A 195 -48.09 15.81 25.13
N ASP A 196 -47.48 15.20 26.15
CA ASP A 196 -48.20 14.68 27.32
C ASP A 196 -48.93 15.80 28.08
N LEU A 197 -48.27 16.96 28.23
CA LEU A 197 -48.88 18.14 28.85
C LEU A 197 -50.09 18.63 28.04
N MET A 198 -49.97 18.64 26.71
CA MET A 198 -51.04 19.07 25.80
C MET A 198 -52.23 18.10 25.79
N ALA A 199 -51.98 16.80 25.83
CA ALA A 199 -53.03 15.78 26.00
C ALA A 199 -53.78 15.98 27.32
N THR A 200 -53.05 16.13 28.43
CA THR A 200 -53.61 16.38 29.76
C THR A 200 -54.45 17.65 29.82
N GLN A 201 -53.94 18.75 29.25
CA GLN A 201 -54.69 20.03 29.19
C GLN A 201 -55.94 19.91 28.31
N SER A 202 -55.85 19.22 27.19
CA SER A 202 -57.00 18.96 26.30
C SER A 202 -58.12 18.20 27.03
N GLN A 203 -57.74 17.22 27.84
CA GLN A 203 -58.69 16.43 28.63
C GLN A 203 -59.37 17.27 29.71
N LYS A 204 -58.59 18.13 30.41
CA LYS A 204 -59.14 19.11 31.37
C LYS A 204 -60.09 20.11 30.71
N LEU A 205 -59.73 20.64 29.53
CA LEU A 205 -60.59 21.55 28.76
C LEU A 205 -61.88 20.86 28.31
N SER A 206 -61.79 19.62 27.84
CA SER A 206 -62.98 18.82 27.49
C SER A 206 -63.89 18.59 28.69
N GLU A 207 -63.32 18.33 29.87
CA GLU A 207 -64.10 18.17 31.11
C GLU A 207 -64.79 19.47 31.53
N GLN A 208 -64.08 20.61 31.49
CA GLN A 208 -64.65 21.92 31.77
C GLN A 208 -65.76 22.29 30.78
N ALA A 209 -65.58 22.03 29.48
CA ALA A 209 -66.59 22.26 28.47
C ALA A 209 -67.86 21.40 28.69
N ARG A 210 -67.70 20.13 29.13
CA ARG A 210 -68.83 19.28 29.54
C ARG A 210 -69.56 19.85 30.75
N LYS A 211 -68.83 20.28 31.78
CA LYS A 211 -69.40 20.92 32.99
C LYS A 211 -70.19 22.18 32.62
N MET A 212 -69.64 23.06 31.77
CA MET A 212 -70.36 24.24 31.27
C MET A 212 -71.62 23.89 30.49
N ARG A 213 -71.56 22.92 29.56
CA ARG A 213 -72.75 22.44 28.83
C ARG A 213 -73.83 21.91 29.75
N GLN A 214 -73.44 21.21 30.81
CA GLN A 214 -74.36 20.67 31.80
C GLN A 214 -75.03 21.80 32.61
N LEU A 215 -74.27 22.80 33.06
CA LEU A 215 -74.80 23.98 33.74
C LEU A 215 -75.80 24.74 32.84
N ILE A 216 -75.44 25.01 31.59
CA ILE A 216 -76.35 25.70 30.64
C ILE A 216 -77.65 24.90 30.44
N LYS A 217 -77.58 23.57 30.34
CA LYS A 217 -78.78 22.72 30.30
C LYS A 217 -79.67 22.85 31.54
N THR A 218 -79.09 23.05 32.71
CA THR A 218 -79.84 23.26 33.96
C THR A 218 -80.52 24.64 34.02
N PHE A 219 -79.93 25.66 33.39
CA PHE A 219 -80.48 27.02 33.37
C PHE A 219 -81.41 27.31 32.17
N ASN A 220 -81.46 26.43 31.17
CA ASN A 220 -82.30 26.57 29.98
C ASN A 220 -83.58 25.70 30.11
N VAL A 221 -84.33 25.95 31.19
CA VAL A 221 -85.71 25.47 31.43
C VAL A 221 -86.68 26.59 31.12
#